data_AF-A0A3N0YC58-F1
#
_entry.id   AF-A0A3N0YC58-F1
#
_cell.length_a   1.000
_cell.length_b   1.000
_cell.length_c   1.000
_cell.angle_alpha   90.00
_cell.angle_beta   90.00
_cell.angle_gamma   90.00
#
_symmetry.space_group_name_H-M   'P 1'
#
loop_
_entity.id
_entity.type
_entity.pdbx_description
1 polymer ?
#
loop_
_entity_poly.entity_id
_entity_poly.type
_entity_poly.pdbx_seq_one_letter_code
_entity_poly.pdbx_strand_id
1 'polypeptide(L)'
;MACKRNLSFTTPVSNKGLQPASSPLSINDLMKQLNSGQNALSRQLEGLMEKQAANTALLEDAIQHLGALERKFDEQRPQEEQRPQEEPFHKRVKRAHNVGIAEAVRRLHNSENNPHKYDPQTGISSPRNQAVMTYLLEELRTTFADADPECIQELCQQLQRRLEADMRYTLLHHQRVKANGNGHDGPSFLEL
;
A
#
# COMPACT_ATOMS: atom_id res chain seq x y z
N MET A 1 14.70 -6.49 33.58
CA MET A 1 13.65 -5.87 34.44
C MET A 1 12.30 -6.42 33.99
N ALA A 2 11.80 -7.48 34.62
CA ALA A 2 10.59 -8.18 34.21
C ALA A 2 9.42 -7.80 35.13
N CYS A 3 8.41 -7.14 34.56
CA CYS A 3 7.17 -6.80 35.26
C CYS A 3 6.30 -8.05 35.40
N LYS A 4 6.21 -8.63 36.60
CA LYS A 4 5.23 -9.66 36.94
C LYS A 4 3.92 -9.00 37.39
N ARG A 5 2.85 -9.22 36.63
CA ARG A 5 1.47 -8.87 37.01
C ARG A 5 0.96 -9.95 37.98
N ASN A 6 0.61 -9.58 39.21
CA ASN A 6 -0.17 -10.44 40.09
C ASN A 6 -1.64 -10.05 39.97
N LEU A 7 -2.42 -10.92 39.33
CA LEU A 7 -3.89 -10.91 39.34
C LEU A 7 -4.35 -11.65 40.60
N SER A 8 -4.81 -10.93 41.61
CA SER A 8 -5.53 -11.53 42.75
C SER A 8 -7.04 -11.31 42.57
N PHE A 9 -7.76 -12.39 42.31
CA PHE A 9 -9.22 -12.46 42.41
C PHE A 9 -9.59 -12.60 43.88
N THR A 10 -10.24 -11.59 44.45
CA THR A 10 -10.90 -11.70 45.76
C THR A 10 -12.40 -11.83 45.51
N THR A 11 -12.96 -13.01 45.81
CA THR A 11 -14.40 -13.23 45.89
C THR A 11 -14.96 -12.49 47.11
N PRO A 12 -16.14 -11.84 47.04
CA PRO A 12 -16.76 -11.31 48.24
C PRO A 12 -17.46 -12.45 49.01
N VAL A 13 -16.96 -12.73 50.21
CA VAL A 13 -17.69 -13.48 51.24
C VAL A 13 -18.96 -12.68 51.60
N SER A 14 -20.10 -13.33 51.42
CA SER A 14 -21.40 -12.90 51.94
C SER A 14 -21.36 -12.90 53.47
N ASN A 15 -21.44 -11.72 54.08
CA ASN A 15 -21.86 -11.61 55.48
C ASN A 15 -22.98 -10.58 55.62
N LYS A 16 -24.17 -11.10 55.98
CA LYS A 16 -25.35 -10.34 56.35
C LYS A 16 -25.07 -9.61 57.66
N GLY A 17 -24.76 -8.32 57.58
CA GLY A 17 -24.93 -7.38 58.68
C GLY A 17 -26.07 -6.43 58.32
N LEU A 18 -27.15 -6.47 59.10
CA LEU A 18 -28.24 -5.51 59.07
C LEU A 18 -27.67 -4.08 59.06
N GLN A 19 -27.84 -3.37 57.95
CA GLN A 19 -27.78 -1.91 57.91
C GLN A 19 -29.22 -1.40 57.87
N PRO A 20 -29.61 -0.46 58.74
CA PRO A 20 -30.92 0.18 58.63
C PRO A 20 -31.00 0.89 57.29
N ALA A 21 -32.17 0.82 56.66
CA ALA A 21 -32.49 1.40 55.36
C ALA A 21 -31.84 2.78 55.19
N SER A 22 -31.05 2.94 54.13
CA SER A 22 -30.67 4.26 53.63
C SER A 22 -31.95 5.07 53.48
N SER A 23 -32.08 6.14 54.26
CA SER A 23 -33.17 7.10 54.11
C SER A 23 -33.33 7.44 52.63
N PRO A 24 -34.55 7.53 52.08
CA PRO A 24 -34.74 7.90 50.69
C PRO A 24 -33.98 9.21 50.45
N LEU A 25 -33.02 9.20 49.52
CA LEU A 25 -32.26 10.39 49.15
C LEU A 25 -33.25 11.53 48.97
N SER A 26 -33.05 12.61 49.72
CA SER A 26 -33.88 13.79 49.58
C SER A 26 -33.88 14.19 48.11
N ILE A 27 -35.04 14.58 47.56
CA ILE A 27 -35.17 15.03 46.17
C ILE A 27 -34.09 16.08 45.83
N ASN A 28 -33.71 16.90 46.81
CA ASN A 28 -32.62 17.87 46.69
C ASN A 28 -31.24 17.23 46.46
N ASP A 29 -30.93 16.11 47.10
CA ASP A 29 -29.65 15.41 46.91
C ASP A 29 -29.60 14.69 45.56
N LEU A 30 -30.74 14.14 45.10
CA LEU A 30 -30.87 13.60 43.74
C LEU A 30 -30.68 14.69 42.68
N MET A 31 -31.30 15.86 42.85
CA MET A 31 -31.12 16.98 41.92
C MET A 31 -29.67 17.47 41.89
N LYS A 32 -28.98 17.53 43.03
CA LYS A 32 -27.56 17.89 43.09
C LYS A 32 -26.69 16.87 42.35
N GLN A 33 -26.95 15.57 42.51
CA GLN A 33 -26.24 14.51 41.78
C GLN A 33 -26.50 14.56 40.28
N LEU A 34 -27.73 14.84 39.86
CA LEU A 34 -28.07 15.00 38.46
C LEU A 34 -27.34 16.21 37.84
N ASN A 35 -27.37 17.36 38.51
CA ASN A 35 -26.68 18.56 38.05
C ASN A 35 -25.16 18.37 37.98
N SER A 36 -24.56 17.68 38.96
CA SER A 36 -23.13 17.40 38.93
C SER A 36 -22.75 16.43 37.81
N GLY A 37 -23.56 15.40 37.58
CA GLY A 37 -23.42 14.47 36.46
C GLY A 37 -23.55 15.17 35.11
N GLN A 38 -24.58 16.01 34.94
CA GLN A 38 -24.78 16.80 33.72
C GLN A 38 -23.60 17.74 33.46
N ASN A 39 -23.10 18.44 34.49
CA ASN A 39 -21.94 19.30 34.37
C ASN A 39 -20.65 18.53 34.02
N ALA A 40 -20.49 17.31 34.54
CA ALA A 40 -19.35 16.46 34.20
C ALA A 40 -19.41 16.00 32.74
N LEU A 41 -20.59 15.61 32.26
CA LEU A 41 -20.79 15.23 30.86
C LEU A 41 -20.58 16.41 29.91
N SER A 42 -21.06 17.62 30.26
CA SER A 42 -20.81 18.83 29.46
C SER A 42 -19.31 19.10 29.29
N ARG A 43 -18.52 18.99 30.35
CA ARG A 43 -17.05 19.14 30.27
C ARG A 43 -16.39 18.05 29.43
N GLN A 44 -16.87 16.81 29.52
CA GLN A 44 -16.35 15.73 28.67
C GLN A 44 -16.66 15.95 27.19
N LEU A 45 -17.86 16.44 26.87
CA LEU A 45 -18.25 16.77 25.51
C LEU A 45 -17.37 17.90 24.94
N GLU A 46 -17.13 18.94 25.72
CA GLU A 46 -16.23 20.04 25.34
C GLU A 46 -14.81 19.54 25.04
N GLY A 47 -14.26 18.68 25.90
CA GLY A 47 -12.95 18.06 25.67
C GLY A 47 -12.91 17.12 24.46
N LEU A 48 -14.01 16.46 24.11
CA LEU A 48 -14.10 15.66 22.88
C LEU A 48 -14.17 16.56 21.64
N MET A 49 -14.90 17.67 21.69
CA MET A 49 -14.98 18.64 20.60
C MET A 49 -13.62 19.29 20.33
N GLU A 50 -12.86 19.63 21.37
CA GLU A 50 -11.51 20.18 21.22
C GLU A 50 -10.55 19.19 20.56
N LYS A 51 -10.60 17.91 20.98
CA LYS A 51 -9.83 16.84 20.33
C LYS A 51 -10.24 16.63 18.88
N GLN A 52 -11.53 16.73 18.58
CA GLN A 52 -12.03 16.63 17.22
C GLN A 52 -11.51 17.77 16.35
N ALA A 53 -11.51 19.01 16.86
CA ALA A 53 -10.96 20.16 16.17
C ALA A 53 -9.45 20.01 15.89
N ALA A 54 -8.69 19.52 16.88
CA ALA A 54 -7.26 19.25 16.72
C ALA A 54 -7.00 18.17 15.65
N ASN A 55 -7.79 17.09 15.64
CA ASN A 55 -7.70 16.05 14.61
C ASN A 55 -8.01 16.60 13.21
N THR A 56 -9.03 17.45 13.07
CA THR A 56 -9.35 18.09 11.80
C THR A 56 -8.19 18.96 11.30
N ALA A 57 -7.58 19.76 12.17
CA ALA A 57 -6.43 20.58 11.81
C ALA A 57 -5.22 19.74 11.36
N LEU A 58 -4.94 18.62 12.04
CA LEU A 58 -3.88 17.68 11.63
C LEU A 58 -4.15 17.05 10.26
N LEU A 59 -5.42 16.71 9.96
CA LEU A 59 -5.79 16.17 8.66
C LEU A 59 -5.63 17.21 7.55
N GLU A 60 -6.02 18.46 7.79
CA GLU A 60 -5.82 19.56 6.85
C GLU A 60 -4.34 19.81 6.56
N ASP A 61 -3.49 19.81 7.59
CA ASP A 61 -2.03 19.94 7.44
C ASP A 61 -1.44 18.77 6.62
N ALA A 62 -1.87 17.54 6.90
CA ALA A 62 -1.44 16.36 6.16
C ALA A 62 -1.84 16.44 4.67
N ILE A 63 -3.06 16.89 4.36
CA ILE A 63 -3.52 17.09 2.99
C ILE A 63 -2.67 18.15 2.28
N GLN A 64 -2.38 19.28 2.95
CA GLN A 64 -1.52 20.32 2.39
C GLN A 64 -0.10 19.81 2.12
N HIS A 65 0.45 19.02 3.04
CA HIS A 65 1.76 18.42 2.89
C HIS A 65 1.81 17.44 1.71
N LEU A 66 0.81 16.57 1.58
CA LEU A 66 0.68 15.66 0.44
C LEU A 66 0.57 16.43 -0.88
N GLY A 67 -0.28 17.47 -0.97
CA GLY A 67 -0.39 18.30 -2.16
C GLY A 67 0.89 19.10 -2.50
N ALA A 68 1.72 19.42 -1.50
CA ALA A 68 3.03 20.01 -1.72
C ALA A 68 4.05 18.98 -2.25
N LEU A 69 4.01 17.75 -1.74
CA LEU A 69 4.84 16.65 -2.23
C LEU A 69 4.46 16.24 -3.65
N GLU A 70 3.16 16.15 -3.97
CA GLU A 70 2.66 15.86 -5.33
C GLU A 70 3.18 16.90 -6.34
N ARG A 71 3.11 18.19 -6.00
CA ARG A 71 3.68 19.26 -6.85
C ARG A 71 5.18 19.12 -7.05
N LYS A 72 5.94 18.84 -5.99
CA LYS A 72 7.39 18.59 -6.10
C LYS A 72 7.69 17.38 -6.98
N PHE A 73 6.86 16.34 -6.93
CA PHE A 73 7.00 15.18 -7.78
C PHE A 73 6.68 15.49 -9.25
N ASP A 74 5.68 16.33 -9.50
CA ASP A 74 5.35 16.81 -10.85
C ASP A 74 6.44 17.73 -11.42
N GLU A 75 7.03 18.61 -10.60
CA GLU A 75 8.17 19.46 -10.96
C GLU A 75 9.45 18.65 -11.21
N GLN A 76 9.64 17.53 -10.49
CA GLN A 76 10.77 16.62 -10.66
C GLN A 76 10.56 15.59 -11.78
N ARG A 77 9.39 15.55 -12.41
CA ARG A 77 9.16 14.75 -13.61
C ARG A 77 9.96 15.44 -14.74
N PRO A 78 11.01 14.81 -15.31
CA PRO A 78 11.66 15.37 -16.48
C PRO A 78 10.59 15.59 -17.54
N GLN A 79 10.49 16.81 -18.08
CA GLN A 79 9.74 17.06 -19.31
C GLN A 79 10.39 16.20 -20.41
N GLU A 80 9.94 14.96 -20.54
CA GLU A 80 10.26 14.06 -21.63
C GLU A 80 9.40 14.39 -22.87
N GLU A 81 9.14 15.68 -23.07
CA GLU A 81 8.41 16.22 -24.19
C GLU A 81 9.36 17.15 -24.94
N GLN A 82 9.72 16.71 -26.15
CA GLN A 82 10.63 17.31 -27.13
C GLN A 82 12.12 16.93 -27.03
N ARG A 83 12.45 15.77 -27.62
CA ARG A 83 13.67 15.68 -28.44
C ARG A 83 13.27 15.57 -29.92
N PRO A 84 13.63 16.54 -30.78
CA PRO A 84 13.89 16.27 -32.17
C PRO A 84 15.37 15.86 -32.29
N GLN A 85 15.64 14.57 -32.39
CA GLN A 85 16.94 14.14 -32.91
C GLN A 85 16.77 12.87 -33.75
N GLU A 86 17.06 13.04 -35.02
CA GLU A 86 17.02 12.05 -36.08
C GLU A 86 18.12 10.99 -35.88
N GLU A 87 17.71 9.70 -35.94
CA GLU A 87 18.35 8.54 -36.60
C GLU A 87 19.74 8.05 -36.11
N PRO A 88 19.98 6.71 -36.02
CA PRO A 88 19.94 5.85 -37.21
C PRO A 88 19.12 4.57 -37.04
N PHE A 89 18.20 4.32 -37.97
CA PHE A 89 17.78 2.99 -38.45
C PHE A 89 17.73 1.83 -37.44
N HIS A 90 17.08 2.01 -36.29
CA HIS A 90 16.54 0.84 -35.58
C HIS A 90 15.17 0.56 -36.19
N LYS A 91 15.08 -0.61 -36.83
CA LYS A 91 13.91 -1.15 -37.53
C LYS A 91 12.64 -0.74 -36.80
N ARG A 92 11.67 -0.14 -37.49
CA ARG A 92 10.34 0.21 -36.93
C ARG A 92 9.68 -1.04 -36.34
N VAL A 93 9.99 -1.38 -35.10
CA VAL A 93 9.27 -2.40 -34.35
C VAL A 93 7.90 -1.81 -34.06
N LYS A 94 6.85 -2.46 -34.57
CA LYS A 94 5.47 -1.99 -34.44
C LYS A 94 5.18 -1.74 -32.96
N ARG A 95 4.68 -0.54 -32.61
CA ARG A 95 4.31 -0.16 -31.23
C ARG A 95 3.44 -1.22 -30.52
N ALA A 96 2.60 -1.93 -31.27
CA ALA A 96 1.74 -3.00 -30.75
C ALA A 96 2.54 -4.20 -30.19
N HIS A 97 3.67 -4.57 -30.82
CA HIS A 97 4.52 -5.67 -30.37
C HIS A 97 5.20 -5.33 -29.04
N ASN A 98 5.64 -4.07 -28.88
CA ASN A 98 6.24 -3.58 -27.64
C ASN A 98 5.24 -3.58 -26.47
N VAL A 99 3.96 -3.30 -26.72
CA VAL A 99 2.91 -3.37 -25.68
C VAL A 99 2.67 -4.82 -25.26
N GLY A 100 2.64 -5.76 -26.21
CA GLY A 100 2.48 -7.20 -25.95
C GLY A 100 3.64 -7.76 -25.14
N ILE A 101 4.88 -7.49 -25.56
CA ILE A 101 6.08 -7.92 -24.83
C ILE A 101 6.11 -7.26 -23.45
N ALA A 102 5.84 -5.95 -23.33
CA ALA A 102 5.83 -5.28 -22.04
C ALA A 102 4.79 -5.85 -21.05
N GLU A 103 3.64 -6.31 -21.55
CA GLU A 103 2.65 -6.99 -20.71
C GLU A 103 3.11 -8.40 -20.36
N ALA A 104 3.71 -9.15 -21.29
CA ALA A 104 4.29 -10.46 -21.01
C ALA A 104 5.41 -10.37 -19.95
N VAL A 105 6.30 -9.38 -20.07
CA VAL A 105 7.34 -9.04 -19.07
C VAL A 105 6.71 -8.83 -17.69
N ARG A 106 5.61 -8.06 -17.61
CA ARG A 106 4.88 -7.85 -16.35
C ARG A 106 4.26 -9.13 -15.80
N ARG A 107 3.58 -9.90 -16.64
CA ARG A 107 2.92 -11.15 -16.22
C ARG A 107 3.93 -12.17 -15.73
N LEU A 108 5.03 -12.34 -16.46
CA LEU A 108 6.09 -13.25 -16.12
C LEU A 108 6.77 -12.85 -14.80
N HIS A 109 7.11 -11.57 -14.63
CA HIS A 109 7.69 -11.08 -13.38
C HIS A 109 6.80 -11.35 -12.16
N ASN A 110 5.48 -11.20 -12.32
CA ASN A 110 4.50 -11.39 -11.24
C ASN A 110 3.94 -12.81 -11.14
N SER A 111 4.37 -13.72 -12.01
CA SER A 111 3.94 -15.12 -11.97
C SER A 111 4.49 -15.85 -10.74
N GLU A 112 3.79 -16.89 -10.32
CA GLU A 112 4.24 -17.74 -9.21
C GLU A 112 5.42 -18.64 -9.60
N ASN A 113 5.62 -18.85 -10.90
CA ASN A 113 6.71 -19.64 -11.47
C ASN A 113 8.05 -18.89 -11.50
N ASN A 114 8.04 -17.58 -11.30
CA ASN A 114 9.26 -16.80 -11.25
C ASN A 114 10.06 -17.15 -9.97
N PRO A 115 11.25 -17.75 -10.08
CA PRO A 115 12.02 -18.22 -8.92
C PRO A 115 12.50 -17.08 -8.02
N HIS A 116 12.56 -15.85 -8.55
CA HIS A 116 13.10 -14.70 -7.86
C HIS A 116 12.22 -13.47 -8.06
N LYS A 117 11.86 -12.79 -6.97
CA LYS A 117 11.22 -11.47 -7.04
C LYS A 117 12.27 -10.38 -6.94
N TYR A 118 12.07 -9.34 -7.75
CA TYR A 118 12.89 -8.14 -7.71
C TYR A 118 12.89 -7.55 -6.29
N ASP A 119 14.08 -7.23 -5.79
CA ASP A 119 14.27 -6.57 -4.50
C ASP A 119 14.81 -5.14 -4.73
N PRO A 120 13.95 -4.11 -4.59
CA PRO A 120 14.33 -2.71 -4.80
C PRO A 120 15.47 -2.24 -3.88
N GLN A 121 15.66 -2.87 -2.71
CA GLN A 121 16.68 -2.43 -1.75
C GLN A 121 18.10 -2.81 -2.17
N THR A 122 18.25 -3.81 -3.03
CA THR A 122 19.57 -4.34 -3.42
C THR A 122 20.11 -3.73 -4.71
N GLY A 123 19.27 -2.99 -5.45
CA GLY A 123 19.63 -2.33 -6.72
C GLY A 123 19.77 -3.30 -7.91
N ILE A 124 19.70 -2.77 -9.15
CA ILE A 124 19.80 -3.56 -10.40
C ILE A 124 21.03 -4.48 -10.44
N SER A 125 22.15 -4.03 -9.88
CA SER A 125 23.44 -4.74 -9.92
C SER A 125 23.54 -5.91 -8.94
N SER A 126 22.54 -6.12 -8.08
CA SER A 126 22.53 -7.24 -7.13
C SER A 126 22.48 -8.58 -7.86
N PRO A 127 23.23 -9.60 -7.43
CA PRO A 127 23.17 -10.95 -8.00
C PRO A 127 21.73 -11.50 -8.06
N ARG A 128 20.90 -11.14 -7.07
CA ARG A 128 19.49 -11.52 -7.03
C ARG A 128 18.69 -10.87 -8.16
N ASN A 129 18.81 -9.56 -8.34
CA ASN A 129 18.08 -8.82 -9.37
C ASN A 129 18.59 -9.12 -10.79
N GLN A 130 19.88 -9.47 -10.91
CA GLN A 130 20.45 -10.04 -12.13
C GLN A 130 19.84 -11.41 -12.46
N ALA A 131 19.67 -12.30 -11.47
CA ALA A 131 19.02 -13.59 -11.71
C ALA A 131 17.55 -13.43 -12.18
N VAL A 132 16.81 -12.46 -11.63
CA VAL A 132 15.46 -12.09 -12.13
C VAL A 132 15.53 -11.64 -13.59
N MET A 133 16.47 -10.76 -13.93
CA MET A 133 16.65 -10.27 -15.30
C MET A 133 16.96 -11.42 -16.27
N THR A 134 17.90 -12.30 -15.90
CA THR A 134 18.28 -13.45 -16.74
C THR A 134 17.10 -14.37 -16.99
N TYR A 135 16.33 -14.71 -15.94
CA TYR A 135 15.12 -15.53 -16.08
C TYR A 135 14.09 -14.89 -17.02
N LEU A 136 13.80 -13.60 -16.84
CA LEU A 136 12.86 -12.89 -17.71
C LEU A 136 13.34 -12.87 -19.17
N LEU A 137 14.63 -12.61 -19.39
CA LEU A 137 15.22 -12.58 -20.72
C LEU A 137 15.17 -13.95 -21.42
N GLU A 138 15.47 -15.04 -20.71
CA GLU A 138 15.44 -16.39 -21.27
C GLU A 138 14.02 -16.78 -21.70
N GLU A 139 13.04 -16.66 -20.81
CA GLU A 139 11.64 -17.02 -21.08
C GLU A 139 10.98 -16.11 -22.13
N LEU A 140 11.33 -14.84 -22.18
CA LEU A 140 10.76 -13.93 -23.18
C LEU A 140 11.40 -14.13 -24.56
N ARG A 141 12.68 -14.52 -24.63
CA ARG A 141 13.33 -14.86 -25.89
C ARG A 141 12.79 -16.17 -26.48
N THR A 142 12.42 -17.13 -25.63
CA THR A 142 11.75 -18.36 -26.11
C THR A 142 10.33 -18.06 -26.58
N THR A 143 9.56 -17.26 -25.82
CA THR A 143 8.17 -16.90 -26.16
C THR A 143 8.07 -15.98 -27.39
N PHE A 144 9.03 -15.08 -27.56
CA PHE A 144 9.08 -14.12 -28.66
C PHE A 144 10.35 -14.32 -29.50
N ALA A 145 10.51 -15.52 -30.07
CA ALA A 145 11.69 -15.89 -30.86
C ALA A 145 11.91 -14.97 -32.08
N ASP A 146 10.84 -14.41 -32.66
CA ASP A 146 10.89 -13.49 -33.79
C ASP A 146 11.13 -12.02 -33.39
N ALA A 147 11.12 -11.71 -32.09
CA ALA A 147 11.31 -10.36 -31.60
C ALA A 147 12.78 -9.99 -31.51
N ASP A 148 13.05 -8.69 -31.64
CA ASP A 148 14.40 -8.15 -31.49
C ASP A 148 14.91 -8.37 -30.05
N PRO A 149 16.02 -9.10 -29.85
CA PRO A 149 16.56 -9.37 -28.51
C PRO A 149 16.94 -8.09 -27.76
N GLU A 150 17.30 -7.01 -28.46
CA GLU A 150 17.57 -5.70 -27.84
C GLU A 150 16.28 -5.10 -27.27
N CYS A 151 15.16 -5.23 -27.99
CA CYS A 151 13.87 -4.73 -27.55
C CYS A 151 13.36 -5.46 -26.29
N ILE A 152 13.51 -6.78 -26.24
CA ILE A 152 13.16 -7.57 -25.04
C ILE A 152 13.99 -7.09 -23.84
N GLN A 153 15.29 -6.88 -24.04
CA GLN A 153 16.20 -6.43 -23.00
C GLN A 153 15.85 -5.03 -22.48
N GLU A 154 15.56 -4.09 -23.37
CA GLU A 154 15.13 -2.75 -22.98
C GLU A 154 13.85 -2.77 -22.14
N LEU A 155 12.87 -3.58 -22.51
CA LEU A 155 11.59 -3.69 -21.80
C LEU A 155 11.76 -4.32 -20.41
N CYS A 156 12.60 -5.34 -20.27
CA CYS A 156 12.95 -5.90 -18.97
C CYS A 156 13.69 -4.88 -18.08
N GLN A 157 14.61 -4.11 -18.64
CA GLN A 157 15.32 -3.06 -17.89
C GLN A 157 14.40 -1.91 -17.50
N GLN A 158 13.45 -1.55 -18.36
CA GLN A 158 12.43 -0.55 -18.07
C GLN A 158 11.52 -1.01 -16.92
N LEU A 159 11.16 -2.30 -16.89
CA LEU A 159 10.42 -2.89 -15.77
C LEU A 159 11.20 -2.74 -14.46
N GLN A 160 12.49 -3.09 -14.44
CA GLN A 160 13.33 -3.00 -13.24
C GLN A 160 13.49 -1.56 -12.76
N ARG A 161 13.81 -0.62 -13.65
CA ARG A 161 13.89 0.81 -13.29
C ARG A 161 12.57 1.32 -12.70
N ARG A 162 11.44 0.86 -13.21
CA ARG A 162 10.12 1.21 -12.68
C ARG A 162 9.86 0.58 -11.30
N LEU A 163 10.32 -0.65 -11.07
CA LEU A 163 10.25 -1.32 -9.76
C LEU A 163 11.16 -0.64 -8.72
N GLU A 164 12.30 -0.08 -9.12
CA GLU A 164 13.15 0.72 -8.24
C GLU A 164 12.55 2.08 -7.91
N ALA A 165 11.98 2.75 -8.92
CA ALA A 165 11.44 4.10 -8.76
C ALA A 165 10.11 4.12 -7.99
N ASP A 166 9.30 3.06 -8.06
CA ASP A 166 7.96 3.05 -7.48
C ASP A 166 7.61 1.70 -6.80
N MET A 167 7.65 1.68 -5.46
CA MET A 167 7.18 0.55 -4.65
C MET A 167 5.68 0.23 -4.85
N ARG A 168 4.87 1.14 -5.40
CA ARG A 168 3.44 0.93 -5.67
C ARG A 168 3.20 0.08 -6.91
N TYR A 169 4.19 -0.03 -7.79
CA TYR A 169 4.05 -0.76 -9.06
C TYR A 169 3.70 -2.24 -8.86
N THR A 170 4.30 -2.89 -7.85
CA THR A 170 4.01 -4.28 -7.48
C THR A 170 2.59 -4.45 -6.92
N LEU A 171 2.11 -3.47 -6.14
CA LEU A 171 0.78 -3.48 -5.53
C LEU A 171 -0.33 -3.26 -6.57
N LEU A 172 -0.14 -2.32 -7.49
CA LEU A 172 -1.12 -1.98 -8.51
C LEU A 172 -1.25 -3.06 -9.58
N HIS A 173 -0.16 -3.74 -9.97
CA HIS A 173 -0.26 -4.84 -10.93
C HIS A 173 -1.07 -6.01 -10.37
N HIS A 174 -0.88 -6.36 -9.10
CA HIS A 174 -1.65 -7.44 -8.47
C HIS A 174 -3.15 -7.11 -8.40
N GLN A 175 -3.51 -5.85 -8.15
CA GLN A 175 -4.90 -5.39 -8.21
C GLN A 175 -5.47 -5.41 -9.64
N ARG A 176 -4.69 -5.03 -10.66
CA ARG A 176 -5.13 -5.02 -12.06
C ARG A 176 -5.34 -6.43 -12.62
N VAL A 177 -4.47 -7.37 -12.25
CA VAL A 177 -4.63 -8.80 -12.61
C VAL A 177 -5.88 -9.39 -11.95
N LYS A 178 -6.17 -9.03 -10.69
CA LYS A 178 -7.40 -9.47 -10.00
C LYS A 178 -8.67 -8.81 -10.55
N ALA A 179 -8.62 -7.52 -10.91
CA ALA A 179 -9.78 -6.79 -11.45
C ALA A 179 -10.20 -7.28 -12.85
N ASN A 180 -9.24 -7.75 -13.66
CA ASN A 180 -9.51 -8.37 -14.96
C ASN A 180 -9.82 -9.88 -14.85
N GLY A 181 -9.90 -10.44 -13.63
CA GLY A 181 -10.06 -11.87 -13.36
C GLY A 181 -11.49 -12.38 -13.32
N ASN A 182 -12.46 -11.68 -13.93
CA ASN A 182 -13.78 -12.25 -14.19
C ASN A 182 -13.92 -12.56 -15.68
N GLY A 183 -13.73 -13.84 -16.01
CA GLY A 183 -14.19 -14.42 -17.26
C GLY A 183 -13.08 -14.79 -18.23
N HIS A 184 -12.66 -16.05 -18.10
CA HIS A 184 -12.37 -17.01 -19.17
C HIS A 184 -10.98 -17.62 -19.04
N ASP A 185 -10.99 -18.94 -18.86
CA ASP A 185 -9.88 -19.84 -19.13
C ASP A 185 -9.33 -19.54 -20.54
N GLY A 186 -8.32 -18.67 -20.60
CA GLY A 186 -7.42 -18.55 -21.74
C GLY A 186 -6.21 -19.46 -21.51
N PRO A 187 -5.61 -20.01 -22.57
CA PRO A 187 -4.79 -21.20 -22.47
C PRO A 187 -3.63 -20.98 -21.52
N SER A 188 -3.30 -22.02 -20.76
CA SER A 188 -2.03 -22.14 -20.06
C SER A 188 -0.91 -21.63 -20.96
N PHE A 189 0.07 -21.00 -20.33
CA PHE A 189 1.34 -20.48 -20.87
C PHE A 189 2.12 -21.40 -21.83
N LEU A 190 1.61 -22.60 -22.15
CA LEU A 190 2.13 -23.60 -23.08
C LEU A 190 1.52 -23.56 -24.49
N GLU A 191 0.60 -22.65 -24.82
CA GLU A 191 0.06 -22.52 -26.19
C GLU A 191 0.11 -21.09 -26.73
N LEU A 192 1.32 -20.56 -26.92
CA LEU A 192 1.60 -19.47 -27.87
C LEU A 192 2.87 -19.80 -28.66
#